data_AF-A0AA38AEL1-F1
#
_entry.id   AF-A0AA38AEL1-F1
#
_cell.length_a   1.000
_cell.length_b   1.000
_cell.length_c   1.000
_cell.angle_alpha   90.00
_cell.angle_beta   90.00
_cell.angle_gamma   90.00
#
_symmetry.space_group_name_H-M   'P 1'
#
loop_
_entity.id
_entity.type
_entity.pdbx_description
1 polymer ?
#
loop_
_entity_poly.entity_id
_entity_poly.type
_entity_poly.pdbx_seq_one_letter_code
_entity_poly.pdbx_strand_id
1 'polypeptide(L)'
;MAAIGGAAVIAPITLGTATASADGMNWDAVAACESGGNWAINTGNGYYGGLQFTLGTWRANGGAGSPHNASREEQIRVAENVLRSQGRGAWPVCGRRG
;
A
#
# COMPACT_ATOMS: atom_id res chain seq x y z
N MET A 1 26.17 28.61 38.97
CA MET A 1 26.11 27.16 38.64
C MET A 1 24.68 26.87 38.20
N ALA A 2 24.44 26.71 36.90
CA ALA A 2 23.12 26.48 36.31
C ALA A 2 22.83 24.97 36.21
N ALA A 3 21.62 24.56 36.59
CA ALA A 3 21.13 23.20 36.36
C ALA A 3 19.73 23.29 35.74
N ILE A 4 19.67 23.14 34.43
CA ILE A 4 18.45 22.81 33.69
C ILE A 4 18.60 21.37 33.20
N GLY A 5 17.99 20.44 33.93
CA GLY A 5 17.85 19.05 33.52
C GLY A 5 16.69 18.92 32.54
N GLY A 6 16.99 18.86 31.24
CA GLY A 6 16.01 18.60 30.18
C GLY A 6 15.81 17.10 29.98
N ALA A 7 14.57 16.63 30.15
CA ALA A 7 14.16 15.27 29.86
C ALA A 7 14.15 15.02 28.33
N ALA A 8 15.00 14.08 27.87
CA ALA A 8 14.98 13.60 26.50
C ALA A 8 14.00 12.42 26.39
N VAL A 9 12.83 12.67 25.79
CA VAL A 9 11.91 11.62 25.35
C VAL A 9 12.50 10.92 24.13
N ILE A 10 12.93 9.67 24.29
CA ILE A 10 13.35 8.83 23.17
C ILE A 10 12.10 8.14 22.63
N ALA A 11 11.47 8.74 21.63
CA ALA A 11 10.48 8.05 20.81
C ALA A 11 11.21 7.03 19.92
N PRO A 12 10.79 5.75 19.88
CA PRO A 12 11.35 4.81 18.92
C PRO A 12 10.95 5.26 17.50
N ILE A 13 11.94 5.67 16.71
CA ILE A 13 11.79 5.82 15.27
C ILE A 13 11.55 4.40 14.74
N THR A 14 10.30 4.07 14.44
CA THR A 14 9.98 2.90 13.63
C THR A 14 10.53 3.16 12.24
N LEU A 15 11.74 2.67 11.97
CA LEU A 15 12.28 2.52 10.63
C LEU A 15 11.37 1.53 9.89
N GLY A 16 10.34 2.06 9.23
CA GLY A 16 9.71 1.37 8.11
C GLY A 16 10.78 1.16 7.07
N THR A 17 11.30 -0.07 6.97
CA THR A 17 12.13 -0.49 5.87
C THR A 17 11.28 -0.48 4.61
N ALA A 18 11.16 0.70 4.00
CA ALA A 18 10.67 0.84 2.64
C ALA A 18 11.71 0.16 1.74
N THR A 19 11.51 -1.13 1.48
CA THR A 19 12.24 -1.87 0.46
C THR A 19 12.10 -1.12 -0.85
N ALA A 20 13.22 -0.56 -1.32
CA ALA A 20 13.34 0.05 -2.62
C ALA A 20 12.81 -0.90 -3.70
N SER A 21 11.88 -0.43 -4.53
CA SER A 21 11.52 -1.09 -5.79
C SER A 21 11.70 -0.05 -6.89
N ALA A 22 12.55 -0.44 -7.83
CA ALA A 22 13.05 0.37 -8.93
C ALA A 22 11.91 0.84 -9.85
N ASP A 23 11.98 2.10 -10.28
CA ASP A 23 11.33 2.63 -11.48
C ASP A 23 9.89 2.13 -11.75
N GLY A 24 8.96 2.37 -10.83
CA GLY A 24 7.55 2.04 -11.08
C GLY A 24 6.66 1.96 -9.85
N MET A 25 6.18 3.11 -9.39
CA MET A 25 5.08 3.30 -8.43
C MET A 25 5.26 2.67 -7.03
N ASN A 26 5.36 3.52 -6.01
CA ASN A 26 5.43 3.12 -4.61
C ASN A 26 4.05 2.66 -4.08
N TRP A 27 3.75 1.37 -4.24
CA TRP A 27 2.49 0.77 -3.82
C TRP A 27 2.19 0.90 -2.32
N ASP A 28 3.22 1.04 -1.48
CA ASP A 28 3.01 1.27 -0.05
C ASP A 28 2.44 2.66 0.23
N ALA A 29 2.98 3.69 -0.46
CA ALA A 29 2.44 5.03 -0.41
C ALA A 29 1.01 5.11 -1.01
N VAL A 30 0.74 4.33 -2.06
CA VAL A 30 -0.61 4.20 -2.62
C VAL A 30 -1.55 3.57 -1.59
N ALA A 31 -1.16 2.46 -0.96
CA ALA A 31 -1.98 1.78 0.03
C ALA A 31 -2.18 2.60 1.32
N ALA A 32 -1.18 3.39 1.71
CA ALA A 32 -1.29 4.38 2.77
C ALA A 32 -2.33 5.46 2.45
N CYS A 33 -2.39 5.89 1.19
CA CYS A 33 -3.32 6.90 0.71
C CYS A 33 -4.76 6.36 0.55
N GLU A 34 -4.91 5.14 0.01
CA GLU A 34 -6.20 4.52 -0.27
C GLU A 34 -6.83 3.89 0.98
N SER A 35 -6.05 3.12 1.73
CA SER A 35 -6.53 2.26 2.82
C SER A 35 -5.93 2.60 4.18
N GLY A 36 -5.16 3.70 4.28
CA GLY A 36 -4.43 4.04 5.50
C GLY A 36 -3.27 3.10 5.82
N GLY A 37 -2.84 2.28 4.85
CA GLY A 37 -1.76 1.29 5.01
C GLY A 37 -2.27 -0.09 5.42
N ASN A 38 -3.59 -0.28 5.48
CA ASN A 38 -4.19 -1.55 5.83
C ASN A 38 -4.38 -2.45 4.60
N TRP A 39 -3.45 -3.39 4.41
CA TRP A 39 -3.48 -4.36 3.31
C TRP A 39 -4.57 -5.42 3.42
N ALA A 40 -5.16 -5.62 4.60
CA ALA A 40 -6.24 -6.58 4.84
C ALA A 40 -7.62 -5.91 4.93
N ILE A 41 -7.72 -4.65 4.49
CA ILE A 41 -8.97 -3.90 4.58
C ILE A 41 -10.07 -4.58 3.75
N ASN A 42 -11.23 -4.72 4.38
CA ASN A 42 -12.46 -5.20 3.76
C ASN A 42 -13.63 -4.51 4.45
N THR A 43 -14.00 -3.34 3.95
CA THR A 43 -15.10 -2.53 4.52
C THR A 43 -16.47 -2.93 3.97
N GLY A 44 -16.55 -3.94 3.09
CA GLY A 44 -17.80 -4.36 2.46
C GLY A 44 -18.30 -3.42 1.36
N ASN A 45 -17.47 -2.46 0.91
CA ASN A 45 -17.78 -1.51 -0.17
C ASN A 45 -17.58 -2.10 -1.59
N GLY A 46 -17.26 -3.40 -1.70
CA GLY A 46 -16.99 -4.09 -2.98
C GLY A 46 -15.53 -4.00 -3.45
N TYR A 47 -14.67 -3.36 -2.66
CA TYR A 47 -13.24 -3.24 -2.90
C TYR A 47 -12.47 -3.88 -1.74
N TYR A 48 -11.31 -4.44 -2.04
CA TYR A 48 -10.58 -5.27 -1.10
C TYR A 48 -9.08 -4.99 -1.13
N GLY A 49 -8.46 -5.12 0.04
CA GLY A 49 -7.02 -5.00 0.21
C GLY A 49 -6.52 -3.56 0.17
N GLY A 50 -5.22 -3.38 0.41
CA GLY A 50 -4.61 -2.06 0.63
C GLY A 50 -4.65 -1.15 -0.59
N LEU A 51 -4.84 -1.71 -1.78
CA LEU A 51 -4.90 -0.96 -3.04
C LEU A 51 -6.33 -0.80 -3.56
N GLN A 52 -7.33 -1.16 -2.74
CA GLN A 52 -8.75 -1.18 -3.11
C GLN A 52 -9.02 -1.86 -4.44
N PHE A 53 -8.61 -3.13 -4.58
CA PHE A 53 -8.92 -3.91 -5.77
C PHE A 53 -10.38 -4.33 -5.81
N THR A 54 -10.99 -4.28 -6.99
CA THR A 54 -12.23 -5.02 -7.24
C THR A 54 -11.92 -6.49 -7.48
N LEU A 55 -12.86 -7.36 -7.09
CA LEU A 55 -12.74 -8.81 -7.27
C LEU A 55 -12.58 -9.21 -8.76
N GLY A 56 -13.21 -8.46 -9.67
CA GLY A 56 -13.08 -8.66 -11.11
C GLY A 56 -11.67 -8.37 -11.63
N THR A 57 -11.11 -7.20 -11.30
CA THR A 57 -9.75 -6.82 -11.69
C THR A 57 -8.72 -7.76 -11.06
N TRP A 58 -8.88 -8.13 -9.79
CA TRP A 58 -8.01 -9.08 -9.10
C TRP A 58 -7.86 -10.40 -9.86
N ARG A 59 -8.99 -11.02 -10.18
CA ARG A 59 -9.02 -12.31 -10.89
C ARG A 59 -8.52 -12.18 -12.33
N ALA A 60 -8.81 -11.06 -13.00
CA ALA A 60 -8.34 -10.81 -14.35
C ALA A 60 -6.81 -10.66 -14.44
N ASN A 61 -6.15 -10.23 -13.35
CA ASN A 61 -4.71 -9.97 -13.31
C ASN A 61 -3.90 -11.08 -12.60
N GLY A 62 -4.51 -12.26 -12.43
CA GLY A 62 -3.85 -13.46 -11.90
C GLY A 62 -3.84 -13.56 -10.37
N GLY A 63 -4.70 -12.80 -9.69
CA GLY A 63 -4.94 -12.91 -8.27
C GLY A 63 -5.86 -14.09 -7.93
N ALA A 64 -5.46 -14.90 -6.95
CA ALA A 64 -6.27 -16.00 -6.42
C ALA A 64 -7.08 -15.56 -5.20
N GLY A 65 -8.27 -16.12 -5.00
CA GLY A 65 -9.12 -15.81 -3.85
C GLY A 65 -9.55 -14.33 -3.79
N SER A 66 -9.42 -13.72 -2.61
CA SER A 66 -9.77 -12.33 -2.35
C SER A 66 -8.54 -11.49 -2.01
N PRO A 67 -8.42 -10.23 -2.51
CA PRO A 67 -7.25 -9.39 -2.27
C PRO A 67 -6.91 -9.19 -0.78
N HIS A 68 -7.93 -9.03 0.07
CA HIS A 68 -7.75 -8.84 1.52
C HIS A 68 -7.17 -10.06 2.25
N ASN A 69 -7.27 -11.25 1.67
CA ASN A 69 -6.66 -12.47 2.20
C ASN A 69 -5.28 -12.76 1.57
N ALA A 70 -4.91 -12.03 0.52
CA ALA A 70 -3.62 -12.15 -0.13
C ALA A 70 -2.56 -11.35 0.62
N SER A 71 -1.31 -11.84 0.62
CA SER A 71 -0.20 -11.09 1.20
C SER A 71 0.02 -9.78 0.47
N ARG A 72 0.72 -8.84 1.12
CA ARG A 72 1.09 -7.55 0.53
C ARG A 72 1.85 -7.74 -0.78
N GLU A 73 2.81 -8.66 -0.82
CA GLU A 73 3.61 -8.93 -2.02
C GLU A 73 2.75 -9.47 -3.17
N GLU A 74 1.78 -10.34 -2.85
CA GLU A 74 0.83 -10.86 -3.84
C GLU A 74 -0.06 -9.74 -4.38
N GLN A 75 -0.50 -8.81 -3.51
CA GLN A 75 -1.25 -7.63 -3.93
C GLN A 75 -0.44 -6.72 -4.84
N ILE A 76 0.83 -6.49 -4.53
CA ILE A 76 1.76 -5.70 -5.36
C ILE A 76 1.98 -6.37 -6.72
N ARG A 77 2.21 -7.69 -6.75
CA ARG A 77 2.35 -8.46 -8.00
C ARG A 77 1.16 -8.28 -8.93
N VAL A 78 -0.06 -8.37 -8.38
CA VAL A 78 -1.28 -8.16 -9.16
C VAL A 78 -1.43 -6.68 -9.54
N ALA A 79 -1.04 -5.75 -8.67
CA ALA A 79 -1.04 -4.31 -8.97
C ALA A 79 -0.12 -3.95 -10.12
N GLU A 80 1.07 -4.54 -10.20
CA GLU A 80 1.98 -4.37 -11.33
C GLU A 80 1.38 -4.90 -12.63
N ASN A 81 0.67 -6.03 -12.58
CA ASN A 81 -0.06 -6.54 -13.74
C ASN A 81 -1.19 -5.60 -14.19
N VAL A 82 -1.92 -5.02 -13.23
CA VAL A 82 -2.94 -4.00 -13.51
C VAL A 82 -2.31 -2.74 -14.08
N LEU A 83 -1.17 -2.30 -13.53
CA LEU A 83 -0.42 -1.16 -14.04
C LEU A 83 0.05 -1.41 -15.48
N ARG A 84 0.46 -2.64 -15.80
CA ARG A 84 0.82 -3.03 -17.17
C ARG A 84 -0.38 -3.13 -18.12
N SER A 85 -1.56 -3.51 -17.62
CA SER A 85 -2.76 -3.70 -18.47
C SER A 85 -3.59 -2.44 -18.64
N GLN A 86 -3.86 -1.71 -17.55
CA GLN A 86 -4.68 -0.48 -17.51
C GLN A 86 -3.84 0.80 -17.46
N GLY A 87 -2.54 0.71 -17.17
CA GLY A 87 -1.70 1.89 -16.97
C GLY A 87 -1.91 2.56 -15.62
N ARG A 88 -1.21 3.68 -15.44
CA ARG A 88 -1.27 4.55 -14.24
C ARG A 88 -2.67 5.11 -13.93
N GLY A 89 -3.62 4.96 -14.85
CA GLY A 89 -5.00 5.42 -14.72
C GLY A 89 -5.85 4.65 -13.72
N ALA A 90 -5.41 3.46 -13.29
CA ALA A 90 -6.11 2.69 -12.24
C ALA A 90 -6.02 3.34 -10.84
N TRP A 91 -5.00 4.17 -10.58
CA TRP A 91 -4.83 4.92 -9.33
C TRP A 91 -4.51 6.40 -9.61
N PRO A 92 -5.48 7.22 -10.06
CA PRO A 92 -5.21 8.59 -10.51
C PRO A 92 -4.86 9.55 -9.37
N VAL A 93 -5.37 9.31 -8.15
CA VAL A 93 -5.19 10.20 -6.98
C VAL A 93 -4.02 9.75 -6.11
N CYS A 94 -4.01 8.48 -5.72
CA CYS A 94 -2.97 7.93 -4.85
C CYS A 94 -1.76 7.40 -5.60
N GLY A 95 -1.92 6.90 -6.84
CA GLY A 95 -0.80 6.46 -7.70
C GLY A 95 0.11 7.58 -8.21
N ARG A 96 -0.28 8.86 -8.00
CA ARG A 96 0.59 10.03 -8.19
C ARG A 96 1.52 10.29 -7.01
N ARG A 97 1.22 9.72 -5.84
CA ARG A 97 2.04 9.81 -4.63
C ARG A 97 3.07 8.68 -4.55
N GLY A 98 3.06 7.75 -5.51
CA GLY A 98 3.98 6.61 -5.63
C GLY A 98 4.78 6.60 -6.93
#